data_AF-A0A4V2Z201-F1
#
_entry.id   AF-A0A4V2Z201-F1
#
_cell.length_a   1.000
_cell.length_b   1.000
_cell.length_c   1.000
_cell.angle_alpha   90.00
_cell.angle_beta   90.00
_cell.angle_gamma   90.00
#
_symmetry.space_group_name_H-M   'P 1'
#
loop_
_entity.id
_entity.type
_entity.pdbx_description
1 polymer ?
#
loop_
_entity_poly.entity_id
_entity_poly.type
_entity_poly.pdbx_seq_one_letter_code
_entity_poly.pdbx_strand_id
1 'polypeptide(L)'
;MKRVLSLLVFALFLNGCDDGDLIQEDINFEDVAAQKCTSNTIIYKVKDSEALIFDALGINFPAETSTQELEINSTNRVIYRFYNGTVTASTLCETIPPATPVVTDQWTATGGRIVINTTAIKTRNEAENSSKITGYNHNITFKNITFDKGNGTQVYETFTFGDYILNTTGLPFAFTKVLKQCSNSKQLYDKNSSEALILDIDPTLITNQATPINTPRSGLISDTKNKLTYRLFSGLLTDDYFCNTTFPSTPVVLEEWIAVAGVANISGRIEVTTTSFGNGFKHTVILKNVKMKKGNSDFLLGDNYIYGELLTTN
;
A
#
# COMPACT_ATOMS: atom_id res chain seq x y z
N MET A 1 -70.92 -29.18 -18.43
CA MET A 1 -69.97 -28.67 -17.42
C MET A 1 -68.79 -29.61 -17.14
N LYS A 2 -68.98 -30.95 -17.06
CA LYS A 2 -67.87 -31.90 -16.80
C LYS A 2 -66.72 -31.85 -17.84
N ARG A 3 -67.02 -31.64 -19.12
CA ARG A 3 -66.00 -31.57 -20.20
C ARG A 3 -65.16 -30.28 -20.19
N VAL A 4 -65.75 -29.17 -19.71
CA VAL A 4 -65.05 -27.87 -19.58
C VAL A 4 -64.13 -27.87 -18.36
N LEU A 5 -64.55 -28.53 -17.28
CA LEU A 5 -63.73 -28.70 -16.08
C LEU A 5 -62.48 -29.56 -16.35
N SER A 6 -62.59 -30.62 -17.15
CA SER A 6 -61.41 -31.41 -17.57
C SER A 6 -60.41 -30.60 -18.38
N LEU A 7 -60.87 -29.70 -19.26
CA LEU A 7 -59.98 -28.82 -20.06
C LEU A 7 -59.30 -27.77 -19.18
N LEU A 8 -60.00 -27.24 -18.17
CA LEU A 8 -59.42 -26.28 -17.21
C LEU A 8 -58.34 -26.94 -16.32
N VAL A 9 -58.59 -28.19 -15.90
CA VAL A 9 -57.63 -28.98 -15.13
C VAL A 9 -56.42 -29.38 -15.99
N PHE A 10 -56.61 -29.69 -17.27
CA PHE A 10 -55.51 -30.00 -18.18
C PHE A 10 -54.63 -28.77 -18.50
N ALA A 11 -55.22 -27.57 -18.57
CA ALA A 11 -54.48 -26.32 -18.74
C ALA A 11 -53.62 -25.92 -17.52
N LEU A 12 -54.01 -26.35 -16.32
CA LEU A 12 -53.23 -26.13 -15.08
C LEU A 12 -51.97 -27.01 -15.03
N PHE A 13 -51.95 -28.17 -15.71
CA PHE A 13 -50.77 -29.05 -15.79
C PHE A 13 -49.78 -28.65 -16.89
N LEU A 14 -50.16 -27.78 -17.83
CA LEU A 14 -49.30 -27.31 -18.92
C LEU A 14 -48.48 -26.06 -18.55
N ASN A 15 -48.63 -25.53 -17.33
CA ASN A 15 -47.87 -24.40 -16.80
C ASN A 15 -46.90 -24.82 -15.67
N GLY A 16 -46.50 -26.09 -15.64
CA GLY A 16 -45.31 -26.47 -14.88
C GLY A 16 -44.11 -25.82 -15.54
N CYS A 17 -43.75 -24.60 -15.12
CA CYS A 17 -42.40 -24.11 -15.31
C CYS A 17 -41.49 -25.09 -14.56
N ASP A 18 -40.91 -26.01 -15.31
CA ASP A 18 -39.69 -26.71 -14.94
C ASP A 18 -38.62 -25.62 -14.82
N ASP A 19 -38.48 -25.08 -13.60
CA ASP A 19 -37.44 -24.13 -13.25
C ASP A 19 -36.14 -24.95 -13.23
N GLY A 20 -35.67 -25.25 -14.44
CA GLY A 20 -34.65 -26.25 -14.71
C GLY A 20 -33.51 -26.06 -13.74
N ASP A 21 -33.21 -27.12 -12.98
CA ASP A 21 -32.30 -27.16 -11.84
C ASP A 21 -31.08 -26.24 -12.03
N LEU A 22 -31.19 -24.98 -11.58
CA LEU A 22 -30.14 -23.98 -11.66
C LEU A 22 -29.15 -24.27 -10.54
N ILE A 23 -28.38 -25.34 -10.71
CA ILE A 23 -27.29 -25.69 -9.79
C ILE A 23 -26.18 -24.67 -10.01
N GLN A 24 -26.10 -23.67 -9.13
CA GLN A 24 -24.93 -22.82 -9.00
C GLN A 24 -23.77 -23.70 -8.53
N GLU A 25 -22.76 -23.88 -9.37
CA GLU A 25 -21.55 -24.61 -8.98
C GLU A 25 -20.71 -23.72 -8.08
N ASP A 26 -20.25 -24.23 -6.94
CA ASP A 26 -19.49 -23.44 -5.97
C ASP A 26 -18.01 -23.35 -6.37
N ILE A 27 -17.56 -22.15 -6.77
CA ILE A 27 -16.15 -21.87 -7.08
C ILE A 27 -15.45 -21.50 -5.77
N ASN A 28 -14.77 -22.45 -5.13
CA ASN A 28 -14.18 -22.26 -3.80
C ASN A 28 -12.64 -22.29 -3.80
N PHE A 29 -12.04 -21.09 -3.66
CA PHE A 29 -10.60 -20.85 -3.51
C PHE A 29 -10.25 -20.01 -2.25
N GLU A 30 -11.11 -20.02 -1.24
CA GLU A 30 -10.94 -19.16 -0.05
C GLU A 30 -9.64 -19.49 0.72
N ASP A 31 -9.29 -20.77 0.83
CA ASP A 31 -8.07 -21.24 1.52
C ASP A 31 -6.79 -21.21 0.66
N VAL A 32 -6.86 -20.68 -0.57
CA VAL A 32 -5.73 -20.62 -1.50
C VAL A 32 -5.22 -19.20 -1.62
N ALA A 33 -3.93 -18.96 -1.38
CA ALA A 33 -3.31 -17.65 -1.58
C ALA A 33 -3.14 -17.33 -3.08
N ALA A 34 -3.34 -16.07 -3.47
CA ALA A 34 -3.09 -15.66 -4.84
C ALA A 34 -1.58 -15.58 -5.13
N GLN A 35 -1.20 -16.00 -6.33
CA GLN A 35 0.18 -15.97 -6.81
C GLN A 35 0.25 -15.18 -8.12
N LYS A 36 1.35 -14.47 -8.37
CA LYS A 36 1.57 -13.73 -9.62
C LYS A 36 2.66 -14.39 -10.45
N CYS A 37 2.37 -14.63 -11.72
CA CYS A 37 3.38 -15.05 -12.67
C CYS A 37 4.48 -13.96 -12.82
N THR A 38 5.73 -14.39 -12.88
CA THR A 38 6.88 -13.46 -12.98
C THR A 38 7.00 -12.83 -14.36
N SER A 39 6.66 -13.58 -15.41
CA SER A 39 6.85 -13.23 -16.83
C SER A 39 5.69 -12.43 -17.45
N ASN A 40 4.56 -12.30 -16.77
CA ASN A 40 3.35 -11.68 -17.33
C ASN A 40 2.46 -11.04 -16.23
N THR A 41 1.23 -10.67 -16.60
CA THR A 41 0.23 -9.98 -15.76
C THR A 41 -0.75 -10.91 -15.06
N ILE A 42 -0.56 -12.23 -15.18
CA ILE A 42 -1.48 -13.22 -14.60
C ILE A 42 -1.26 -13.29 -13.09
N ILE A 43 -2.36 -13.13 -12.35
CA ILE A 43 -2.50 -13.47 -10.95
C ILE A 43 -3.46 -14.66 -10.89
N TYR A 44 -3.13 -15.70 -10.14
CA TYR A 44 -3.90 -16.95 -10.17
C TYR A 44 -4.00 -17.59 -8.79
N LYS A 45 -4.97 -18.50 -8.67
CA LYS A 45 -5.10 -19.48 -7.61
C LYS A 45 -5.26 -20.85 -8.25
N VAL A 46 -4.59 -21.87 -7.70
CA VAL A 46 -4.68 -23.26 -8.18
C VAL A 46 -5.17 -24.15 -7.05
N LYS A 47 -6.07 -25.07 -7.37
CA LYS A 47 -6.61 -26.07 -6.46
C LYS A 47 -6.82 -27.36 -7.24
N ASP A 48 -5.95 -28.35 -6.99
CA ASP A 48 -5.96 -29.63 -7.67
C ASP A 48 -5.98 -29.50 -9.21
N SER A 49 -7.10 -29.83 -9.86
CA SER A 49 -7.30 -29.77 -11.32
C SER A 49 -7.95 -28.47 -11.80
N GLU A 50 -8.09 -27.48 -10.94
CA GLU A 50 -8.80 -26.23 -11.21
C GLU A 50 -7.88 -25.02 -11.01
N ALA A 51 -8.12 -23.97 -11.81
CA ALA A 51 -7.44 -22.70 -11.67
C ALA A 51 -8.40 -21.53 -11.83
N LEU A 52 -8.31 -20.59 -10.90
CA LEU A 52 -8.92 -19.27 -11.04
C LEU A 52 -7.83 -18.27 -11.46
N ILE A 53 -8.02 -17.65 -12.61
CA ILE A 53 -7.01 -16.85 -13.31
C ILE A 53 -7.56 -15.44 -13.47
N PHE A 54 -6.79 -14.45 -13.04
CA PHE A 54 -7.00 -13.04 -13.28
C PHE A 54 -5.85 -12.50 -14.13
N ASP A 55 -6.12 -12.28 -15.42
CA ASP A 55 -5.20 -11.61 -16.33
C ASP A 55 -5.36 -10.10 -16.14
N ALA A 56 -4.50 -9.51 -15.29
CA ALA A 56 -4.57 -8.11 -14.89
C ALA A 56 -3.88 -7.18 -15.91
N LEU A 57 -3.94 -7.50 -17.21
CA LEU A 57 -3.29 -6.72 -18.26
C LEU A 57 -3.83 -5.28 -18.27
N GLY A 58 -2.91 -4.30 -18.29
CA GLY A 58 -3.24 -2.88 -18.26
C GLY A 58 -3.64 -2.34 -16.88
N ILE A 59 -3.63 -3.17 -15.83
CA ILE A 59 -3.92 -2.76 -14.45
C ILE A 59 -2.61 -2.47 -13.72
N ASN A 60 -2.54 -1.30 -13.10
CA ASN A 60 -1.42 -0.93 -12.24
C ASN A 60 -1.71 -1.34 -10.80
N PHE A 61 -0.73 -1.91 -10.11
CA PHE A 61 -0.79 -2.22 -8.68
C PHE A 61 0.16 -1.27 -7.94
N PRO A 62 -0.34 -0.11 -7.47
CA PRO A 62 0.53 0.96 -7.00
C PRO A 62 1.07 0.67 -5.60
N ALA A 63 2.30 1.12 -5.33
CA ALA A 63 2.87 1.13 -3.98
C ALA A 63 2.32 2.30 -3.14
N GLU A 64 1.00 2.44 -3.09
CA GLU A 64 0.29 3.43 -2.29
C GLU A 64 -1.13 2.98 -1.92
N THR A 65 -1.60 3.40 -0.76
CA THR A 65 -2.98 3.12 -0.33
C THR A 65 -3.96 3.81 -1.29
N SER A 66 -4.81 3.03 -1.95
CA SER A 66 -5.73 3.52 -2.98
C SER A 66 -6.88 2.53 -3.19
N THR A 67 -7.94 3.01 -3.83
CA THR A 67 -9.01 2.17 -4.36
C THR A 67 -9.12 2.44 -5.85
N GLN A 68 -9.25 1.38 -6.64
CA GLN A 68 -9.55 1.48 -8.07
C GLN A 68 -10.66 0.49 -8.43
N GLU A 69 -11.46 0.91 -9.40
CA GLU A 69 -12.56 0.12 -9.95
C GLU A 69 -12.47 0.13 -11.48
N LEU A 70 -12.51 -1.05 -12.09
CA LEU A 70 -12.40 -1.23 -13.53
C LEU A 70 -13.47 -2.22 -14.02
N GLU A 71 -13.96 -2.04 -15.24
CA GLU A 71 -14.84 -3.03 -15.88
C GLU A 71 -14.02 -4.23 -16.37
N ILE A 72 -14.53 -5.45 -16.12
CA ILE A 72 -14.03 -6.67 -16.75
C ILE A 72 -14.29 -6.57 -18.25
N ASN A 73 -13.27 -6.82 -19.07
CA ASN A 73 -13.39 -6.72 -20.51
C ASN A 73 -12.40 -7.67 -21.23
N SER A 74 -12.24 -7.50 -22.55
CA SER A 74 -11.34 -8.36 -23.33
C SER A 74 -9.86 -8.18 -23.01
N THR A 75 -9.46 -7.07 -22.39
CA THR A 75 -8.07 -6.79 -22.00
C THR A 75 -7.75 -7.36 -20.62
N ASN A 76 -8.54 -7.04 -19.60
CA ASN A 76 -8.39 -7.59 -18.25
C ASN A 76 -9.47 -8.66 -18.01
N ARG A 77 -9.04 -9.91 -17.86
CA ARG A 77 -9.94 -11.07 -17.94
C ARG A 77 -9.92 -11.88 -16.65
N VAL A 78 -11.08 -12.39 -16.27
CA VAL A 78 -11.21 -13.38 -15.20
C VAL A 78 -11.66 -14.69 -15.83
N ILE A 79 -10.93 -15.76 -15.56
CA ILE A 79 -11.12 -17.07 -16.18
C ILE A 79 -11.09 -18.12 -15.08
N TYR A 80 -12.12 -18.95 -15.01
CA TYR A 80 -12.12 -20.17 -14.23
C TYR A 80 -11.92 -21.35 -15.17
N ARG A 81 -10.92 -22.19 -14.90
CA ARG A 81 -10.45 -23.19 -15.88
C ARG A 81 -10.23 -24.54 -15.22
N PHE A 82 -10.66 -25.57 -15.93
CA PHE A 82 -10.60 -26.97 -15.50
C PHE A 82 -9.60 -27.73 -16.37
N TYR A 83 -8.90 -28.68 -15.75
CA TYR A 83 -7.87 -29.48 -16.39
C TYR A 83 -8.08 -30.97 -16.13
N ASN A 84 -7.54 -31.83 -16.99
CA ASN A 84 -7.57 -33.28 -16.82
C ASN A 84 -6.54 -33.83 -15.82
N GLY A 85 -5.89 -32.96 -15.05
CA GLY A 85 -4.84 -33.33 -14.11
C GLY A 85 -4.41 -32.13 -13.26
N THR A 86 -3.45 -32.34 -12.37
CA THR A 86 -3.00 -31.33 -11.40
C THR A 86 -2.41 -30.10 -12.08
N VAL A 87 -2.90 -28.93 -11.70
CA VAL A 87 -2.43 -27.62 -12.17
C VAL A 87 -1.35 -27.10 -11.23
N THR A 88 -0.30 -26.53 -11.82
CA THR A 88 0.78 -25.88 -11.07
C THR A 88 1.08 -24.50 -11.66
N ALA A 89 1.99 -23.76 -11.02
CA ALA A 89 2.46 -22.47 -11.53
C ALA A 89 2.98 -22.56 -12.97
N SER A 90 3.73 -23.60 -13.32
CA SER A 90 4.28 -23.78 -14.69
C SER A 90 3.18 -23.99 -15.73
N THR A 91 2.07 -24.65 -15.36
CA THR A 91 0.90 -24.83 -16.22
C THR A 91 0.32 -23.49 -16.69
N LEU A 92 0.43 -22.43 -15.86
CA LEU A 92 -0.19 -21.12 -16.12
C LEU A 92 0.79 -20.03 -16.55
N CYS A 93 2.04 -20.09 -16.09
CA CYS A 93 2.99 -18.96 -16.19
C CYS A 93 4.04 -19.10 -17.30
N GLU A 94 4.20 -20.28 -17.89
CA GLU A 94 5.20 -20.49 -18.94
C GLU A 94 4.78 -19.85 -20.27
N THR A 95 5.77 -19.30 -20.99
CA THR A 95 5.56 -18.74 -22.33
C THR A 95 5.16 -19.81 -23.34
N ILE A 96 5.61 -21.04 -23.12
CA ILE A 96 5.21 -22.23 -23.87
C ILE A 96 4.56 -23.16 -22.84
N PRO A 97 3.22 -23.21 -22.78
CA PRO A 97 2.53 -24.08 -21.83
C PRO A 97 2.91 -25.55 -22.04
N PRO A 98 3.03 -26.35 -20.97
CA PRO A 98 3.29 -27.77 -21.10
C PRO A 98 2.12 -28.48 -21.79
N ALA A 99 2.41 -29.60 -22.47
CA ALA A 99 1.38 -30.39 -23.14
C ALA A 99 0.38 -31.07 -22.17
N THR A 100 0.74 -31.17 -20.89
CA THR A 100 -0.11 -31.72 -19.82
C THR A 100 0.05 -30.90 -18.52
N PRO A 101 -1.03 -30.72 -17.73
CA PRO A 101 -2.40 -31.18 -17.99
C PRO A 101 -3.08 -30.36 -19.10
N VAL A 102 -4.12 -30.92 -19.71
CA VAL A 102 -4.88 -30.30 -20.81
C VAL A 102 -6.16 -29.68 -20.26
N VAL A 103 -6.54 -28.53 -20.80
CA VAL A 103 -7.79 -27.84 -20.47
C VAL A 103 -8.98 -28.69 -20.92
N THR A 104 -9.89 -29.00 -19.99
CA THR A 104 -11.12 -29.77 -20.27
C THR A 104 -12.35 -28.89 -20.37
N ASP A 105 -12.38 -27.79 -19.62
CA ASP A 105 -13.44 -26.78 -19.67
C ASP A 105 -12.90 -25.41 -19.23
N GLN A 106 -13.58 -24.34 -19.62
CA GLN A 106 -13.22 -22.97 -19.28
C GLN A 106 -14.44 -22.07 -19.21
N TRP A 107 -14.60 -21.39 -18.09
CA TRP A 107 -15.59 -20.33 -17.94
C TRP A 107 -14.91 -18.97 -17.96
N THR A 108 -15.36 -18.11 -18.86
CA THR A 108 -14.77 -16.79 -19.05
C THR A 108 -15.75 -15.75 -18.52
N ALA A 109 -15.28 -14.82 -17.70
CA ALA A 109 -16.11 -13.72 -17.25
C ALA A 109 -16.43 -12.79 -18.44
N THR A 110 -17.72 -12.56 -18.68
CA THR A 110 -18.24 -11.73 -19.77
C THR A 110 -18.72 -10.36 -19.30
N GLY A 111 -18.81 -10.15 -17.98
CA GLY A 111 -19.15 -8.88 -17.37
C GLY A 111 -18.86 -8.83 -15.88
N GLY A 112 -19.02 -7.65 -15.30
CA GLY A 112 -18.73 -7.34 -13.89
C GLY A 112 -17.61 -6.32 -13.74
N ARG A 113 -17.36 -5.92 -12.50
CA ARG A 113 -16.34 -4.92 -12.14
C ARG A 113 -15.28 -5.53 -11.26
N ILE A 114 -14.03 -5.14 -11.49
CA ILE A 114 -12.87 -5.42 -10.65
C ILE A 114 -12.74 -4.27 -9.66
N VAL A 115 -12.81 -4.57 -8.36
CA VAL A 115 -12.56 -3.63 -7.28
C VAL A 115 -11.28 -4.05 -6.58
N ILE A 116 -10.29 -3.15 -6.55
CA ILE A 116 -9.01 -3.38 -5.90
C ILE A 116 -8.83 -2.35 -4.79
N ASN A 117 -8.79 -2.83 -3.55
CA ASN A 117 -8.50 -2.02 -2.37
C ASN A 117 -7.05 -2.27 -1.94
N THR A 118 -6.21 -1.25 -2.07
CA THR A 118 -4.79 -1.32 -1.72
C THR A 118 -4.57 -0.72 -0.33
N THR A 119 -3.92 -1.48 0.56
CA THR A 119 -3.56 -1.03 1.91
C THR A 119 -2.08 -1.26 2.18
N ALA A 120 -1.43 -0.34 2.90
CA ALA A 120 -0.02 -0.49 3.27
C ALA A 120 0.14 -1.60 4.33
N ILE A 121 1.04 -2.54 4.08
CA ILE A 121 1.49 -3.54 5.06
C ILE A 121 2.60 -2.89 5.89
N LYS A 122 2.42 -2.90 7.21
CA LYS A 122 3.35 -2.28 8.16
C LYS A 122 3.91 -3.32 9.11
N THR A 123 5.22 -3.29 9.32
CA THR A 123 5.87 -3.99 10.45
C THR A 123 6.03 -3.01 11.61
N ARG A 124 5.73 -3.45 12.83
CA ARG A 124 5.85 -2.65 14.05
C ARG A 124 7.09 -3.05 14.84
N ASN A 125 7.79 -2.07 15.39
CA ASN A 125 8.76 -2.26 16.45
C ASN A 125 8.07 -1.91 17.78
N GLU A 126 7.77 -2.93 18.59
CA GLU A 126 7.06 -2.78 19.85
C GLU A 126 7.87 -2.00 20.90
N ALA A 127 9.20 -2.08 20.87
CA ALA A 127 10.05 -1.40 21.86
C ALA A 127 10.08 0.12 21.68
N GLU A 128 9.97 0.59 20.43
CA GLU A 128 10.00 2.01 20.08
C GLU A 128 8.61 2.57 19.75
N ASN A 129 7.59 1.70 19.73
CA ASN A 129 6.27 1.97 19.19
C ASN A 129 6.33 2.59 17.77
N SER A 130 7.28 2.15 16.94
CA SER A 130 7.49 2.65 15.58
C SER A 130 6.95 1.67 14.54
N SER A 131 6.72 2.14 13.32
CA SER A 131 6.30 1.28 12.20
C SER A 131 7.02 1.64 10.92
N LYS A 132 7.18 0.64 10.04
CA LYS A 132 7.73 0.77 8.70
C LYS A 132 6.80 0.10 7.70
N ILE A 133 6.64 0.69 6.53
CA ILE A 133 5.94 0.05 5.41
C ILE A 133 6.90 -0.97 4.78
N THR A 134 6.42 -2.19 4.59
CA THR A 134 7.18 -3.31 4.00
C THR A 134 6.52 -3.90 2.76
N GLY A 135 5.35 -3.39 2.40
CA GLY A 135 4.64 -3.81 1.20
C GLY A 135 3.25 -3.20 1.13
N TYR A 136 2.49 -3.64 0.15
CA TYR A 136 1.11 -3.24 -0.10
C TYR A 136 0.28 -4.49 -0.36
N ASN A 137 -0.84 -4.61 0.34
CA ASN A 137 -1.84 -5.64 0.10
C ASN A 137 -2.89 -5.08 -0.86
N HIS A 138 -3.04 -5.72 -2.02
CA HIS A 138 -4.08 -5.45 -2.98
C HIS A 138 -5.19 -6.50 -2.81
N ASN A 139 -6.24 -6.13 -2.09
CA ASN A 139 -7.42 -6.97 -1.94
C ASN A 139 -8.30 -6.84 -3.19
N ILE A 140 -8.45 -7.95 -3.92
CA ILE A 140 -9.13 -8.00 -5.22
C ILE A 140 -10.50 -8.67 -5.03
N THR A 141 -11.55 -7.96 -5.43
CA THR A 141 -12.94 -8.44 -5.41
C THR A 141 -13.59 -8.15 -6.76
N PHE A 142 -14.32 -9.12 -7.31
CA PHE A 142 -15.16 -8.91 -8.48
C PHE A 142 -16.61 -8.65 -8.04
N LYS A 143 -17.25 -7.63 -8.60
CA LYS A 143 -18.63 -7.24 -8.31
C LYS A 143 -19.50 -7.48 -9.53
N ASN A 144 -20.66 -8.12 -9.33
CA ASN A 144 -21.59 -8.50 -10.39
C ASN A 144 -20.92 -9.28 -11.53
N ILE A 145 -19.99 -10.18 -11.17
CA ILE A 145 -19.25 -10.97 -12.15
C ILE A 145 -20.18 -12.01 -12.77
N THR A 146 -20.13 -12.14 -14.09
CA THR A 146 -20.88 -13.14 -14.86
C THR A 146 -19.92 -14.02 -15.63
N PHE A 147 -19.89 -15.31 -15.33
CA PHE A 147 -19.14 -16.32 -16.06
C PHE A 147 -20.03 -16.96 -17.14
N ASP A 148 -19.51 -17.08 -18.35
CA ASP A 148 -20.09 -17.90 -19.42
C ASP A 148 -19.55 -19.32 -19.32
N LYS A 149 -20.46 -20.29 -19.12
CA LYS A 149 -20.17 -21.74 -19.01
C LYS A 149 -20.28 -22.48 -20.35
N GLY A 150 -20.63 -21.77 -21.43
CA GLY A 150 -20.96 -22.36 -22.73
C GLY A 150 -22.36 -23.00 -22.81
N ASN A 151 -22.87 -23.56 -21.71
CA ASN A 151 -24.24 -24.08 -21.59
C ASN A 151 -25.17 -23.21 -20.72
N GLY A 152 -24.74 -21.99 -20.39
CA GLY A 152 -25.46 -21.07 -19.52
C GLY A 152 -24.51 -20.05 -18.89
N THR A 153 -25.03 -19.27 -17.95
CA THR A 153 -24.24 -18.27 -17.23
C THR A 153 -24.30 -18.49 -15.74
N GLN A 154 -23.24 -18.11 -15.03
CA GLN A 154 -23.19 -18.11 -13.58
C GLN A 154 -22.82 -16.72 -13.06
N VAL A 155 -23.63 -16.18 -12.14
CA VAL A 155 -23.50 -14.79 -11.68
C VAL A 155 -23.19 -14.77 -10.19
N TYR A 156 -22.29 -13.88 -9.78
CA TYR A 156 -22.04 -13.54 -8.39
C TYR A 156 -22.12 -12.03 -8.19
N GLU A 157 -22.94 -11.58 -7.23
CA GLU A 157 -22.97 -10.16 -6.85
C GLU A 157 -21.62 -9.71 -6.28
N THR A 158 -20.99 -10.56 -5.47
CA THR A 158 -19.64 -10.35 -4.94
C THR A 158 -18.87 -11.65 -4.99
N PHE A 159 -17.70 -11.61 -5.61
CA PHE A 159 -16.77 -12.73 -5.69
C PHE A 159 -15.39 -12.27 -5.18
N THR A 160 -14.97 -12.80 -4.03
CA THR A 160 -13.67 -12.46 -3.45
C THR A 160 -12.57 -13.23 -4.17
N PHE A 161 -11.71 -12.54 -4.91
CA PHE A 161 -10.52 -13.21 -5.47
C PHE A 161 -9.45 -13.37 -4.39
N GLY A 162 -9.26 -12.37 -3.52
CA GLY A 162 -8.33 -12.42 -2.39
C GLY A 162 -7.17 -11.44 -2.53
N ASP A 163 -6.13 -11.67 -1.75
CA ASP A 163 -5.02 -10.73 -1.56
C ASP A 163 -3.85 -11.00 -2.50
N TYR A 164 -3.41 -9.97 -3.22
CA TYR A 164 -2.12 -9.93 -3.92
C TYR A 164 -1.16 -9.00 -3.19
N ILE A 165 -0.05 -9.54 -2.69
CA ILE A 165 0.93 -8.78 -1.91
C ILE A 165 2.07 -8.32 -2.80
N LEU A 166 2.28 -6.99 -2.86
CA LEU A 166 3.46 -6.36 -3.42
C LEU A 166 4.44 -6.03 -2.29
N ASN A 167 5.53 -6.78 -2.18
CA ASN A 167 6.60 -6.46 -1.23
C ASN A 167 7.38 -5.24 -1.69
N THR A 168 7.69 -4.32 -0.76
CA THR A 168 8.50 -3.14 -1.03
C THR A 168 9.67 -3.07 -0.07
N THR A 169 10.78 -2.49 -0.50
CA THR A 169 11.88 -2.15 0.40
C THR A 169 11.44 -0.97 1.25
N GLY A 170 11.44 -1.13 2.57
CA GLY A 170 11.13 -0.04 3.49
C GLY A 170 12.13 1.12 3.35
N LEU A 171 11.68 2.33 3.70
CA LEU A 171 12.54 3.51 3.70
C LEU A 171 13.77 3.28 4.60
N PRO A 172 15.01 3.57 4.14
CA PRO A 172 16.21 3.19 4.88
C PRO A 172 16.34 3.83 6.26
N PHE A 173 16.11 5.16 6.37
CA PHE A 173 16.30 5.92 7.60
C PHE A 173 17.71 5.75 8.20
N ALA A 174 18.73 5.67 7.34
CA ALA A 174 20.14 5.47 7.69
C ALA A 174 20.84 6.81 7.93
N PHE A 175 20.38 7.54 8.95
CA PHE A 175 20.89 8.85 9.35
C PHE A 175 21.98 8.76 10.42
N THR A 176 22.97 9.66 10.36
CA THR A 176 24.09 9.69 11.30
C THR A 176 23.73 10.29 12.65
N LYS A 177 22.58 10.98 12.72
CA LYS A 177 22.09 11.77 13.85
C LYS A 177 22.99 12.95 14.18
N VAL A 178 23.76 13.44 13.21
CA VAL A 178 24.56 14.66 13.30
C VAL A 178 23.89 15.73 12.45
N LEU A 179 23.29 16.72 13.12
CA LEU A 179 22.50 17.75 12.46
C LEU A 179 23.39 18.88 11.95
N LYS A 180 23.09 19.34 10.73
CA LYS A 180 23.57 20.61 10.20
C LYS A 180 22.46 21.64 10.27
N GLN A 181 22.83 22.92 10.36
CA GLN A 181 21.90 24.03 10.36
C GLN A 181 22.24 25.03 9.26
N CYS A 182 21.23 25.43 8.50
CA CYS A 182 21.35 26.52 7.54
C CYS A 182 21.49 27.88 8.23
N SER A 183 22.47 28.69 7.83
CA SER A 183 22.79 29.96 8.49
C SER A 183 21.63 30.96 8.47
N ASN A 184 20.89 31.04 7.36
CA ASN A 184 19.81 32.00 7.15
C ASN A 184 18.44 31.45 7.57
N SER A 185 18.00 30.35 6.95
CA SER A 185 16.67 29.77 7.20
C SER A 185 16.56 29.06 8.55
N LYS A 186 17.68 28.77 9.23
CA LYS A 186 17.76 27.98 10.47
C LYS A 186 17.23 26.54 10.35
N GLN A 187 16.88 26.11 9.14
CA GLN A 187 16.52 24.73 8.81
C GLN A 187 17.59 23.76 9.32
N LEU A 188 17.14 22.67 9.94
CA LEU A 188 17.99 21.56 10.33
C LEU A 188 17.88 20.45 9.30
N TYR A 189 18.97 19.73 9.07
CA TYR A 189 18.95 18.54 8.22
C TYR A 189 20.00 17.52 8.68
N ASP A 190 19.67 16.25 8.44
CA ASP A 190 20.61 15.14 8.39
C ASP A 190 20.44 14.45 7.02
N LYS A 191 21.54 13.95 6.45
CA LYS A 191 21.53 13.30 5.15
C LYS A 191 22.61 12.24 5.03
N ASN A 192 22.37 11.28 4.15
CA ASN A 192 23.42 10.43 3.58
C ASN A 192 23.51 10.67 2.07
N SER A 193 24.08 9.73 1.29
CA SER A 193 24.24 9.89 -0.16
C SER A 193 22.93 9.88 -0.95
N SER A 194 21.82 9.40 -0.38
CA SER A 194 20.57 9.18 -1.12
C SER A 194 19.30 9.57 -0.37
N GLU A 195 19.36 9.91 0.92
CA GLU A 195 18.18 10.37 1.67
C GLU A 195 18.48 11.58 2.56
N ALA A 196 17.44 12.37 2.83
CA ALA A 196 17.48 13.53 3.71
C ALA A 196 16.29 13.51 4.68
N LEU A 197 16.54 13.93 5.92
CA LEU A 197 15.49 14.28 6.88
C LEU A 197 15.66 15.74 7.27
N ILE A 198 14.72 16.56 6.80
CA ILE A 198 14.77 18.02 6.81
C ILE A 198 13.73 18.52 7.80
N LEU A 199 14.12 19.44 8.67
CA LEU A 199 13.24 20.07 9.65
C LEU A 199 13.32 21.59 9.52
N ASP A 200 12.23 22.19 9.03
CA ASP A 200 12.02 23.64 9.04
C ASP A 200 11.59 24.08 10.45
N ILE A 201 12.55 24.03 11.38
CA ILE A 201 12.33 24.24 12.81
C ILE A 201 11.99 25.70 13.13
N ASP A 202 11.13 25.91 14.13
CA ASP A 202 11.00 27.22 14.78
C ASP A 202 12.35 27.57 15.45
N PRO A 203 13.03 28.65 15.02
CA PRO A 203 14.36 28.99 15.53
C PRO A 203 14.41 29.18 17.05
N THR A 204 13.28 29.54 17.68
CA THR A 204 13.20 29.72 19.14
C THR A 204 13.46 28.43 19.92
N LEU A 205 13.31 27.26 19.30
CA LEU A 205 13.64 25.97 19.91
C LEU A 205 15.16 25.74 20.01
N ILE A 206 15.96 26.35 19.14
CA ILE A 206 17.43 26.28 19.15
C ILE A 206 17.97 27.58 19.76
N THR A 207 17.98 27.64 21.09
CA THR A 207 18.54 28.77 21.84
C THR A 207 19.81 28.32 22.57
N ASN A 208 20.88 29.11 22.43
CA ASN A 208 22.19 28.96 23.09
C ASN A 208 22.11 29.25 24.60
N GLN A 209 21.28 28.46 25.27
CA GLN A 209 21.07 28.50 26.71
C GLN A 209 20.66 27.11 27.14
N ALA A 210 21.34 26.58 28.16
CA ALA A 210 21.01 25.28 28.74
C ALA A 210 19.54 25.24 29.20
N THR A 211 18.84 24.16 28.86
CA THR A 211 17.49 23.91 29.38
C THR A 211 17.61 23.35 30.80
N PRO A 212 16.70 23.69 31.73
CA PRO A 212 16.68 23.04 33.03
C PRO A 212 16.42 21.53 32.88
N ILE A 213 16.77 20.77 33.92
CA ILE A 213 16.61 19.31 33.91
C ILE A 213 15.14 18.94 33.61
N ASN A 214 14.94 17.96 32.73
CA ASN A 214 13.62 17.45 32.32
C ASN A 214 12.62 18.50 31.79
N THR A 215 13.10 19.68 31.37
CA THR A 215 12.26 20.74 30.80
C THR A 215 12.79 21.16 29.42
N PRO A 216 12.74 20.26 28.42
CA PRO A 216 13.15 20.60 27.07
C PRO A 216 12.26 21.70 26.48
N ARG A 217 12.82 22.51 25.57
CA ARG A 217 11.99 23.37 24.72
C ARG A 217 11.17 22.50 23.80
N SER A 218 9.95 22.92 23.48
CA SER A 218 9.11 22.12 22.60
C SER A 218 8.20 22.91 21.70
N GLY A 219 7.95 22.33 20.53
CA GLY A 219 6.99 22.82 19.55
C GLY A 219 6.23 21.67 18.91
N LEU A 220 5.09 21.97 18.30
CA LEU A 220 4.35 21.00 17.50
C LEU A 220 4.79 21.08 16.04
N ILE A 221 4.84 19.92 15.39
CA ILE A 221 4.93 19.81 13.94
C ILE A 221 3.67 20.40 13.32
N SER A 222 3.83 21.15 12.24
CA SER A 222 2.72 21.65 11.42
C SER A 222 3.18 21.85 9.98
N ASP A 223 2.25 22.25 9.11
CA ASP A 223 2.55 22.50 7.71
C ASP A 223 3.37 23.77 7.47
N THR A 224 3.40 24.71 8.44
CA THR A 224 4.01 26.04 8.29
C THR A 224 5.16 26.32 9.25
N LYS A 225 5.18 25.64 10.40
CA LYS A 225 6.26 25.69 11.40
C LYS A 225 6.64 24.28 11.82
N ASN A 226 7.92 24.06 12.12
CA ASN A 226 8.43 22.75 12.54
C ASN A 226 8.08 21.66 11.51
N LYS A 227 8.09 22.01 10.22
CA LYS A 227 7.71 21.08 9.15
C LYS A 227 8.84 20.06 8.97
N LEU A 228 8.52 18.79 9.19
CA LEU A 228 9.46 17.69 9.01
C LEU A 228 9.18 16.99 7.67
N THR A 229 10.21 16.87 6.84
CA THR A 229 10.15 16.28 5.51
C THR A 229 11.25 15.23 5.35
N TYR A 230 10.86 14.02 4.98
CA TYR A 230 11.79 12.98 4.52
C TYR A 230 11.81 12.95 2.99
N ARG A 231 12.99 12.80 2.40
CA ARG A 231 13.15 12.60 0.96
C ARG A 231 14.14 11.48 0.64
N LEU A 232 13.81 10.67 -0.37
CA LEU A 232 14.71 9.72 -1.02
C LEU A 232 15.01 10.21 -2.44
N PHE A 233 16.25 10.07 -2.87
CA PHE A 233 16.75 10.58 -4.14
C PHE A 233 17.25 9.45 -5.05
N SER A 234 17.13 9.68 -6.35
CA SER A 234 17.61 8.78 -7.41
C SER A 234 19.12 8.84 -7.64
N GLY A 235 19.80 9.84 -7.09
CA GLY A 235 21.21 10.11 -7.31
C GLY A 235 21.89 10.70 -6.08
N LEU A 236 23.16 11.07 -6.24
CA LEU A 236 23.99 11.58 -5.16
C LEU A 236 23.46 12.90 -4.59
N LEU A 237 23.19 12.89 -3.29
CA LEU A 237 22.78 14.05 -2.51
C LEU A 237 23.99 14.72 -1.81
N THR A 238 24.23 15.99 -2.14
CA THR A 238 25.27 16.84 -1.53
C THR A 238 24.65 17.90 -0.61
N ASP A 239 25.50 18.63 0.13
CA ASP A 239 25.03 19.70 1.03
C ASP A 239 24.44 20.90 0.26
N ASP A 240 24.81 21.08 -1.01
CA ASP A 240 24.30 22.16 -1.87
C ASP A 240 22.79 22.09 -2.13
N TYR A 241 22.16 20.94 -1.83
CA TYR A 241 20.72 20.77 -1.93
C TYR A 241 19.96 21.62 -0.90
N PHE A 242 20.54 21.84 0.28
CA PHE A 242 19.90 22.50 1.41
C PHE A 242 20.19 24.00 1.42
N CYS A 243 19.53 24.72 2.34
CA CYS A 243 19.80 26.14 2.60
C CYS A 243 19.51 27.11 1.43
N ASN A 244 18.83 26.63 0.40
CA ASN A 244 18.32 27.43 -0.72
C ASN A 244 16.90 27.91 -0.45
N THR A 245 16.48 29.00 -1.12
CA THR A 245 15.10 29.49 -1.09
C THR A 245 14.13 28.53 -1.80
N THR A 246 14.64 27.75 -2.74
CA THR A 246 13.92 26.69 -3.46
C THR A 246 14.83 25.46 -3.57
N PHE A 247 14.25 24.27 -3.47
CA PHE A 247 15.02 23.04 -3.59
C PHE A 247 15.47 22.82 -5.04
N PRO A 248 16.72 22.43 -5.29
CA PRO A 248 17.18 22.03 -6.62
C PRO A 248 16.34 20.86 -7.18
N SER A 249 16.17 20.82 -8.50
CA SER A 249 15.50 19.70 -9.19
C SER A 249 16.40 18.46 -9.36
N THR A 250 17.70 18.59 -9.09
CA THR A 250 18.70 17.52 -9.19
C THR A 250 19.41 17.37 -7.84
N PRO A 251 19.54 16.15 -7.29
CA PRO A 251 19.02 14.88 -7.82
C PRO A 251 17.49 14.79 -7.76
N VAL A 252 16.89 13.94 -8.61
CA VAL A 252 15.44 13.75 -8.65
C VAL A 252 14.96 13.07 -7.37
N VAL A 253 13.92 13.64 -6.75
CA VAL A 253 13.22 13.06 -5.59
C VAL A 253 12.36 11.88 -6.05
N LEU A 254 12.62 10.70 -5.50
CA LEU A 254 11.84 9.48 -5.73
C LEU A 254 10.69 9.37 -4.73
N GLU A 255 10.96 9.71 -3.48
CA GLU A 255 9.99 9.65 -2.38
C GLU A 255 10.01 10.96 -1.61
N GLU A 256 8.83 11.48 -1.28
CA GLU A 256 8.67 12.59 -0.34
C GLU A 256 7.60 12.23 0.67
N TRP A 257 7.94 12.35 1.95
CA TRP A 257 7.05 12.07 3.06
C TRP A 257 7.05 13.27 3.99
N ILE A 258 5.87 13.79 4.28
CA ILE A 258 5.69 14.97 5.13
C ILE A 258 5.07 14.51 6.44
N ALA A 259 5.59 15.00 7.56
CA ALA A 259 5.02 14.69 8.86
C ALA A 259 3.62 15.29 9.01
N VAL A 260 2.71 14.51 9.59
CA VAL A 260 1.36 14.95 9.94
C VAL A 260 1.45 15.98 11.09
N ALA A 261 0.62 17.02 11.00
CA ALA A 261 0.52 18.04 12.04
C ALA A 261 0.27 17.41 13.43
N GLY A 262 1.03 17.87 14.41
CA GLY A 262 0.96 17.40 15.78
C GLY A 262 -0.29 17.89 16.49
N VAL A 263 -0.74 17.09 17.47
CA VAL A 263 -1.82 17.44 18.37
C VAL A 263 -1.24 17.54 19.78
N ALA A 264 -1.50 18.67 20.45
CA ALA A 264 -0.95 18.96 21.77
C ALA A 264 -1.16 17.80 22.74
N ASN A 265 -0.09 17.39 23.43
CA ASN A 265 -0.05 16.26 24.37
C ASN A 265 -0.41 14.87 23.79
N ILE A 266 -0.58 14.75 22.48
CA ILE A 266 -0.95 13.48 21.82
C ILE A 266 0.12 13.05 20.82
N SER A 267 0.46 13.88 19.83
CA SER A 267 1.33 13.47 18.72
C SER A 267 2.10 14.62 18.09
N GLY A 268 3.11 14.30 17.27
CA GLY A 268 3.81 15.27 16.42
C GLY A 268 4.50 16.39 17.20
N ARG A 269 5.27 16.06 18.25
CA ARG A 269 5.96 17.04 19.09
C ARG A 269 7.47 16.96 18.93
N ILE A 270 8.11 18.11 18.86
CA ILE A 270 9.57 18.27 18.89
C ILE A 270 9.97 18.64 20.31
N GLU A 271 11.00 17.98 20.83
CA GLU A 271 11.70 18.36 22.05
C GLU A 271 13.16 18.69 21.73
N VAL A 272 13.64 19.80 22.28
CA VAL A 272 15.04 20.20 22.21
C VAL A 272 15.58 20.36 23.63
N THR A 273 16.50 19.47 23.99
CA THR A 273 17.30 19.61 25.21
C THR A 273 18.61 20.28 24.86
N THR A 274 18.98 21.33 25.59
CA THR A 274 20.24 22.06 25.36
C THR A 274 21.14 21.91 26.57
N THR A 275 22.42 21.57 26.33
CA THR A 275 23.45 21.44 27.36
C THR A 275 24.69 22.24 26.96
N SER A 276 25.44 22.74 27.94
CA SER A 276 26.75 23.37 27.66
C SER A 276 27.74 22.31 27.16
N PHE A 277 28.51 22.64 26.13
CA PHE A 277 29.49 21.72 25.53
C PHE A 277 30.71 22.50 25.03
N GLY A 278 31.85 22.34 25.71
CA GLY A 278 33.05 23.14 25.43
C GLY A 278 32.76 24.65 25.53
N ASN A 279 33.08 25.39 24.47
CA ASN A 279 32.82 26.84 24.37
C ASN A 279 31.46 27.20 23.73
N GLY A 280 30.55 26.23 23.64
CA GLY A 280 29.24 26.42 23.01
C GLY A 280 28.17 25.52 23.62
N PHE A 281 27.22 25.11 22.80
CA PHE A 281 26.07 24.31 23.21
C PHE A 281 25.88 23.08 22.34
N LYS A 282 25.35 22.03 22.96
CA LYS A 282 24.83 20.85 22.28
C LYS A 282 23.32 20.81 22.44
N HIS A 283 22.62 20.77 21.31
CA HIS A 283 21.17 20.63 21.22
C HIS A 283 20.84 19.21 20.77
N THR A 284 20.16 18.44 21.62
CA THR A 284 19.61 17.12 21.25
C THR A 284 18.16 17.29 20.86
N VAL A 285 17.82 16.94 19.62
CA VAL A 285 16.47 17.05 19.06
C VAL A 285 15.80 15.69 19.03
N ILE A 286 14.64 15.58 19.68
CA ILE A 286 13.83 14.37 19.75
C ILE A 286 12.46 14.66 19.13
N LEU A 287 12.00 13.73 18.30
CA LEU A 287 10.70 13.73 17.64
C LEU A 287 9.81 12.71 18.36
N LYS A 288 8.70 13.18 18.92
CA LYS A 288 7.77 12.35 19.70
C LYS A 288 6.49 12.08 18.93
N ASN A 289 6.14 10.80 18.79
CA ASN A 289 4.89 10.34 18.17
C ASN A 289 4.67 10.96 16.79
N VAL A 290 5.72 11.01 15.96
CA VAL A 290 5.68 11.65 14.65
C VAL A 290 5.25 10.65 13.60
N LYS A 291 4.12 10.94 12.94
CA LYS A 291 3.62 10.18 11.81
C LYS A 291 4.06 10.83 10.51
N MET A 292 4.72 10.07 9.64
CA MET A 292 5.09 10.48 8.28
C MET A 292 4.00 10.03 7.31
N LYS A 293 3.65 10.86 6.32
CA LYS A 293 2.57 10.58 5.35
C LYS A 293 3.00 10.90 3.91
N LYS A 294 2.58 10.04 2.98
CA LYS A 294 2.62 10.23 1.52
C LYS A 294 1.31 9.71 0.94
N GLY A 295 0.54 10.56 0.27
CA GLY A 295 -0.80 10.20 -0.20
C GLY A 295 -1.67 9.67 0.96
N ASN A 296 -2.23 8.47 0.82
CA ASN A 296 -3.01 7.79 1.87
C ASN A 296 -2.18 6.75 2.65
N SER A 297 -0.87 6.71 2.46
CA SER A 297 0.04 5.85 3.21
C SER A 297 0.75 6.63 4.31
N ASP A 298 0.96 5.98 5.45
CA ASP A 298 1.62 6.58 6.60
C ASP A 298 2.43 5.57 7.40
N PHE A 299 3.40 6.04 8.18
CA PHE A 299 4.11 5.24 9.18
C PHE A 299 4.52 6.11 10.37
N LEU A 300 4.87 5.47 11.48
CA LEU A 300 5.17 6.12 12.76
C LEU A 300 6.66 6.02 13.06
N LEU A 301 7.33 7.15 13.33
CA LEU A 301 8.75 7.17 13.71
C LEU A 301 9.01 6.59 15.12
N GLY A 302 7.96 6.49 15.94
CA GLY A 302 8.01 5.95 17.30
C GLY A 302 7.66 6.98 18.37
N ASP A 303 7.64 6.51 19.61
CA ASP A 303 7.38 7.37 20.79
C ASP A 303 8.50 8.39 20.98
N ASN A 304 9.75 7.99 20.72
CA ASN A 304 10.94 8.80 20.90
C ASN A 304 11.94 8.54 19.77
N TYR A 305 11.79 9.26 18.65
CA TYR A 305 12.77 9.21 17.57
C TYR A 305 13.85 10.27 17.79
N ILE A 306 15.10 9.84 17.99
CA ILE A 306 16.25 10.76 18.08
C ILE A 306 16.54 11.27 16.67
N TYR A 307 16.21 12.54 16.40
CA TYR A 307 16.51 13.18 15.13
C TYR A 307 18.01 13.43 15.00
N GLY A 308 18.62 13.99 16.04
CA GLY A 308 20.06 14.11 16.12
C GLY A 308 20.53 15.20 17.08
N GLU A 309 21.84 15.44 17.03
CA GLU A 309 22.52 16.45 17.83
C GLU A 309 23.06 17.56 16.93
N LEU A 310 22.84 18.81 17.32
CA LEU A 310 23.39 20.02 16.70
C LEU A 310 24.37 20.67 17.68
N LEU A 311 25.55 21.06 17.20
CA LEU A 311 26.51 21.87 17.94
C LEU A 311 26.46 23.32 17.47
N THR A 312 26.42 24.26 18.41
CA THR A 312 26.49 25.70 18.15
C THR A 312 27.59 26.32 19.01
N THR A 313 28.18 27.42 18.53
CA THR A 313 29.13 28.22 19.31
C THR A 313 28.37 29.32 20.07
N ASN A 314 28.96 29.81 21.17
CA ASN A 314 28.48 31.02 21.87
C ASN A 314 28.37 32.23 20.94
#